data_AF-A0A972F7Y8-F1
#
_entry.id   AF-A0A972F7Y8-F1
#
_cell.length_a   1.000
_cell.length_b   1.000
_cell.length_c   1.000
_cell.angle_alpha   90.00
_cell.angle_beta   90.00
_cell.angle_gamma   90.00
#
_symmetry.space_group_name_H-M   'P 1'
#
loop_
_entity.id
_entity.type
_entity.pdbx_description
1 polymer ?
#
loop_
_entity_poly.entity_id
_entity_poly.type
_entity_poly.pdbx_seq_one_letter_code
_entity_poly.pdbx_strand_id
1 'polypeptide(L)'
;MGKFSEQVRRGRVVGPRKRTFTVEGWTKAYEGFAPSDKTDIAIYVSGINIHAKLAAIRKATDQLSLSRLSTETRVKALVAAANHQFEALELQMKDYAANIASADGRGELNIRDLATTQVKLADGASYNADAALGSMLDGIAIPVKVALTGQPKVADDSFDDVAWNDVRLEINFGAMYDQAENLWEDCVWNTYIVCGVDGKVLAIPTNIDAKRGTHAAAARKIALGIEATSAAIQAVELIQAQGLTSRIKEVQSIVTEGDQQRIELGQDKLDPHSQSMIFALRTMACPPYYDSLLDEAQPLLAGATLSQ
;
A
#
# COMPACT_ATOMS: atom_id res chain seq x y z
N MET A 1 -7.01 -18.80 -25.24
CA MET A 1 -7.44 -17.88 -24.17
C MET A 1 -8.95 -17.95 -24.17
N GLY A 2 -9.54 -18.32 -23.03
CA GLY A 2 -10.97 -18.60 -22.97
C GLY A 2 -11.83 -17.34 -23.12
N LYS A 3 -13.08 -17.52 -23.56
CA LYS A 3 -13.97 -16.40 -23.88
C LYS A 3 -14.48 -15.69 -22.62
N PHE A 4 -14.70 -16.44 -21.54
CA PHE A 4 -15.15 -15.88 -20.27
C PHE A 4 -14.06 -15.01 -19.63
N SER A 5 -12.83 -15.52 -19.56
CA SER A 5 -11.66 -14.80 -19.04
C SER A 5 -11.41 -13.48 -19.76
N GLU A 6 -11.63 -13.43 -21.08
CA GLU A 6 -11.53 -12.21 -21.87
C GLU A 6 -12.61 -11.17 -21.49
N GLN A 7 -13.86 -11.59 -21.26
CA GLN A 7 -14.92 -10.66 -20.82
C GLN A 7 -14.67 -10.11 -19.42
N VAL A 8 -14.14 -10.95 -18.52
CA VAL A 8 -13.75 -10.54 -17.16
C VAL A 8 -12.63 -9.49 -17.21
N ARG A 9 -11.57 -9.74 -18.01
CA ARG A 9 -10.45 -8.79 -18.23
C ARG A 9 -10.91 -7.45 -18.79
N ARG A 10 -11.91 -7.48 -19.67
CA ARG A 10 -12.51 -6.27 -20.27
C ARG A 10 -13.53 -5.58 -19.36
N GLY A 11 -13.77 -6.08 -18.15
CA GLY A 11 -14.74 -5.52 -17.21
C GLY A 11 -16.20 -5.66 -17.65
N ARG A 12 -16.50 -6.52 -18.64
CA ARG A 12 -17.86 -6.76 -19.14
C ARG A 12 -18.66 -7.72 -18.25
N VAL A 13 -17.97 -8.52 -17.45
CA VAL A 13 -18.54 -9.32 -16.36
C VAL A 13 -18.08 -8.72 -15.04
N VAL A 14 -19.02 -8.51 -14.13
CA VAL A 14 -18.74 -7.96 -12.79
C VAL A 14 -17.86 -8.96 -12.02
N GLY A 15 -16.68 -8.51 -11.58
CA GLY A 15 -15.75 -9.32 -10.79
C GLY A 15 -16.00 -9.25 -9.27
N PRO A 16 -15.40 -10.17 -8.48
CA PRO A 16 -15.68 -10.37 -7.05
C PRO A 16 -15.34 -9.18 -6.14
N ARG A 17 -14.50 -8.25 -6.61
CA ARG A 17 -14.17 -7.00 -5.91
C ARG A 17 -15.36 -6.04 -5.81
N LYS A 18 -16.28 -6.07 -6.78
CA LYS A 18 -17.43 -5.14 -6.82
C LYS A 18 -18.51 -5.59 -5.83
N ARG A 19 -19.15 -4.62 -5.16
CA ARG A 19 -20.29 -4.90 -4.25
C ARG A 19 -21.51 -5.46 -4.96
N THR A 20 -21.66 -5.20 -6.26
CA THR A 20 -22.74 -5.73 -7.11
C THR A 20 -22.50 -7.16 -7.58
N PHE A 21 -21.36 -7.77 -7.22
CA PHE A 21 -21.08 -9.16 -7.55
C PHE A 21 -22.08 -10.09 -6.84
N THR A 22 -22.61 -11.06 -7.60
CA THR A 22 -23.44 -12.15 -7.09
C THR A 22 -22.92 -13.47 -7.64
N VAL A 23 -22.96 -14.53 -6.84
CA VAL A 23 -22.52 -15.86 -7.27
C VAL A 23 -23.40 -16.35 -8.41
N GLU A 24 -24.72 -16.11 -8.32
CA GLU A 24 -25.70 -16.49 -9.34
C GLU A 24 -25.42 -15.78 -10.68
N GLY A 25 -25.15 -14.46 -10.64
CA GLY A 25 -24.80 -13.69 -11.83
C GLY A 25 -23.47 -14.14 -12.45
N TRP A 26 -22.50 -14.50 -11.61
CA TRP A 26 -21.20 -15.02 -12.03
C TRP A 26 -21.31 -16.39 -12.70
N THR A 27 -22.07 -17.32 -12.10
CA THR A 27 -22.34 -18.64 -12.65
C THR A 27 -23.07 -18.55 -13.99
N LYS A 28 -24.13 -17.73 -14.07
CA LYS A 28 -24.86 -17.51 -15.33
C LYS A 28 -23.98 -16.92 -16.43
N ALA A 29 -23.09 -15.98 -16.08
CA ALA A 29 -22.14 -15.41 -17.03
C ALA A 29 -21.14 -16.45 -17.52
N TYR A 30 -20.65 -17.34 -16.64
CA TYR A 30 -19.74 -18.43 -16.99
C TYR A 30 -20.41 -19.48 -17.90
N GLU A 31 -21.61 -19.93 -17.55
CA GLU A 31 -22.40 -20.91 -18.31
C GLU A 31 -22.80 -20.42 -19.71
N GLY A 32 -22.88 -19.10 -19.91
CA GLY A 32 -23.08 -18.48 -21.22
C GLY A 32 -21.93 -18.73 -22.22
N PHE A 33 -20.80 -19.29 -21.76
CA PHE A 33 -19.67 -19.69 -22.59
C PHE A 33 -19.44 -21.20 -22.47
N ALA A 34 -18.97 -21.85 -23.55
CA ALA A 34 -18.69 -23.27 -23.54
C ALA A 34 -17.56 -23.60 -22.52
N PRO A 35 -17.80 -24.44 -21.49
CA PRO A 35 -16.90 -24.61 -20.34
C PRO A 35 -15.72 -25.55 -20.60
N SER A 36 -15.01 -25.38 -21.72
CA SER A 36 -13.90 -26.27 -22.11
C SER A 36 -12.50 -25.69 -21.89
N ASP A 37 -12.36 -24.37 -21.69
CA ASP A 37 -11.05 -23.73 -21.49
C ASP A 37 -10.64 -23.76 -20.01
N LYS A 38 -9.46 -24.31 -19.71
CA LYS A 38 -8.89 -24.40 -18.36
C LYS A 38 -8.73 -23.03 -17.69
N THR A 39 -8.49 -21.98 -18.46
CA THR A 39 -8.39 -20.58 -17.98
C THR A 39 -9.74 -20.06 -17.51
N ASP A 40 -10.81 -20.38 -18.25
CA ASP A 40 -12.17 -19.95 -17.90
C ASP A 40 -12.63 -20.64 -16.62
N ILE A 41 -12.34 -21.95 -16.48
CA ILE A 41 -12.59 -22.72 -15.24
C ILE A 41 -11.80 -22.11 -14.07
N ALA A 42 -10.50 -21.83 -14.26
CA ALA A 42 -9.64 -21.24 -13.26
C ALA A 42 -10.15 -19.88 -12.75
N ILE A 43 -10.52 -18.97 -13.65
CA ILE A 43 -11.06 -17.66 -13.28
C ILE A 43 -12.41 -17.78 -12.60
N TYR A 44 -13.29 -18.68 -13.08
CA TYR A 44 -14.57 -18.93 -12.46
C TYR A 44 -14.43 -19.36 -11.00
N VAL A 45 -13.65 -20.41 -10.74
CA VAL A 45 -13.40 -20.96 -9.39
C VAL A 45 -12.73 -19.92 -8.49
N SER A 46 -11.72 -19.22 -9.01
CA SER A 46 -11.01 -18.18 -8.24
C SER A 46 -11.95 -17.04 -7.86
N GLY A 47 -12.85 -16.63 -8.76
CA GLY A 47 -13.83 -15.58 -8.50
C GLY A 47 -14.75 -15.90 -7.32
N ILE A 48 -15.21 -17.16 -7.22
CA ILE A 48 -16.05 -17.61 -6.10
C ILE A 48 -15.27 -17.58 -4.78
N ASN A 49 -14.05 -18.12 -4.75
CA ASN A 49 -13.24 -18.20 -3.53
C ASN A 49 -12.82 -16.81 -3.03
N ILE A 50 -12.43 -15.91 -3.95
CA ILE A 50 -12.12 -14.52 -3.61
C ILE A 50 -13.36 -13.81 -3.07
N HIS A 51 -14.52 -13.99 -3.71
CA HIS A 51 -15.76 -13.38 -3.22
C HIS A 51 -16.09 -13.83 -1.78
N ALA A 52 -15.99 -15.13 -1.51
CA ALA A 52 -16.23 -15.68 -0.17
C ALA A 52 -15.27 -15.09 0.87
N LYS A 53 -13.97 -14.96 0.53
CA LYS A 53 -12.97 -14.33 1.41
C LYS A 53 -13.28 -12.86 1.66
N LEU A 54 -13.56 -12.07 0.62
CA LEU A 54 -13.90 -10.66 0.74
C LEU A 54 -15.19 -10.44 1.54
N ALA A 55 -16.20 -11.30 1.36
CA ALA A 55 -17.43 -11.26 2.14
C ALA A 55 -17.19 -11.56 3.62
N ALA A 56 -16.35 -12.55 3.93
CA ALA A 56 -15.97 -12.86 5.31
C ALA A 56 -15.22 -11.70 5.99
N ILE A 57 -14.29 -11.05 5.27
CA ILE A 57 -13.56 -9.87 5.77
C ILE A 57 -14.54 -8.73 6.05
N ARG A 58 -15.41 -8.38 5.08
CA ARG A 58 -16.42 -7.32 5.26
C ARG A 58 -17.30 -7.58 6.49
N LYS A 59 -17.81 -8.80 6.62
CA LYS A 59 -18.63 -9.20 7.77
C LYS A 59 -17.88 -9.06 9.09
N ALA A 60 -16.60 -9.42 9.14
CA ALA A 60 -15.79 -9.27 10.35
C ALA A 60 -15.52 -7.79 10.68
N THR A 61 -15.28 -6.95 9.67
CA THR A 61 -15.14 -5.49 9.84
C THR A 61 -16.42 -4.85 10.37
N ASP A 62 -17.59 -5.25 9.86
CA ASP A 62 -18.89 -4.72 10.32
C ASP A 62 -19.19 -5.05 11.79
N GLN A 63 -18.52 -6.06 12.37
CA GLN A 63 -18.69 -6.46 13.77
C GLN A 63 -17.82 -5.65 14.74
N LEU A 64 -16.84 -4.88 14.25
CA LEU A 64 -15.96 -4.07 15.08
C LEU A 64 -16.68 -2.85 15.65
N SER A 65 -16.28 -2.45 16.87
CA SER A 65 -16.89 -1.32 17.57
C SER A 65 -16.62 0.03 16.90
N LEU A 66 -15.60 0.10 16.04
CA LEU A 66 -15.18 1.28 15.27
C LEU A 66 -16.24 1.84 14.33
N SER A 67 -17.19 1.00 13.90
CA SER A 67 -18.36 1.42 13.13
C SER A 67 -19.26 2.43 13.88
N ARG A 68 -19.13 2.51 15.21
CA ARG A 68 -19.89 3.41 16.10
C ARG A 68 -19.18 4.73 16.36
N LEU A 69 -17.89 4.83 16.03
CA LEU A 69 -17.12 6.07 16.17
C LEU A 69 -17.49 7.06 15.06
N SER A 70 -17.23 8.33 15.31
CA SER A 70 -17.27 9.33 14.24
C SER A 70 -16.22 9.01 13.18
N THR A 71 -16.46 9.44 11.94
CA THR A 71 -15.52 9.27 10.83
C THR A 71 -14.13 9.80 11.19
N GLU A 72 -14.06 10.96 11.85
CA GLU A 72 -12.78 11.59 12.21
C GLU A 72 -12.05 10.83 13.30
N THR A 73 -12.73 10.44 14.38
CA THR A 73 -12.10 9.68 15.46
C THR A 73 -11.56 8.36 14.92
N ARG A 74 -12.29 7.71 14.00
CA ARG A 74 -11.82 6.48 13.32
C ARG A 74 -10.58 6.73 12.47
N VAL A 75 -10.55 7.77 11.65
CA VAL A 75 -9.36 8.12 10.84
C VAL A 75 -8.16 8.46 11.73
N LYS A 76 -8.36 9.32 12.74
CA LYS A 76 -7.32 9.70 13.71
C LYS A 76 -6.78 8.47 14.44
N ALA A 77 -7.65 7.56 14.89
CA ALA A 77 -7.24 6.34 15.59
C ALA A 77 -6.42 5.39 14.68
N LEU A 78 -6.82 5.22 13.42
CA LEU A 78 -6.07 4.43 12.44
C LEU A 78 -4.68 5.02 12.17
N VAL A 79 -4.59 6.33 11.98
CA VAL A 79 -3.31 7.04 11.77
C VAL A 79 -2.44 6.98 13.04
N ALA A 80 -3.02 7.18 14.22
CA ALA A 80 -2.30 7.09 15.48
C ALA A 80 -1.71 5.70 15.71
N ALA A 81 -2.47 4.64 15.41
CA ALA A 81 -1.98 3.27 15.48
C ALA A 81 -0.83 3.01 14.50
N ALA A 82 -0.90 3.56 13.28
CA ALA A 82 0.17 3.46 12.30
C ALA A 82 1.44 4.19 12.75
N ASN A 83 1.32 5.43 13.22
CA ASN A 83 2.43 6.22 13.71
C ASN A 83 3.09 5.56 14.93
N HIS A 84 2.31 5.09 15.89
CA HIS A 84 2.84 4.37 17.06
C HIS A 84 3.65 3.13 16.63
N GLN A 85 3.15 2.37 15.64
CA GLN A 85 3.85 1.18 15.17
C GLN A 85 5.09 1.52 14.34
N PHE A 86 5.10 2.63 13.60
CA PHE A 86 6.30 3.17 12.96
C PHE A 86 7.36 3.55 14.00
N GLU A 87 7.00 4.33 15.02
CA GLU A 87 7.92 4.74 16.09
C GLU A 87 8.48 3.53 16.86
N ALA A 88 7.63 2.55 17.17
CA ALA A 88 8.05 1.31 17.82
C ALA A 88 9.05 0.53 16.96
N LEU A 89 8.83 0.46 15.65
CA LEU A 89 9.73 -0.21 14.72
C LEU A 89 11.06 0.56 14.60
N GLU A 90 11.01 1.88 14.51
CA GLU A 90 12.20 2.73 14.45
C GLU A 90 13.08 2.55 15.69
N LEU A 91 12.48 2.54 16.89
CA LEU A 91 13.18 2.27 18.14
C LEU A 91 13.85 0.89 18.13
N GLN A 92 13.11 -0.15 17.73
CA GLN A 92 13.67 -1.51 17.62
C GLN A 92 14.83 -1.58 16.62
N MET A 93 14.73 -0.89 15.48
CA MET A 93 15.80 -0.81 14.50
C MET A 93 17.04 -0.07 15.03
N LYS A 94 16.85 1.03 15.77
CA LYS A 94 17.94 1.77 16.41
C LYS A 94 18.67 0.92 17.44
N ASP A 95 17.92 0.25 18.31
CA ASP A 95 18.48 -0.66 19.32
C ASP A 95 19.26 -1.80 18.66
N TYR A 96 18.72 -2.37 17.59
CA TYR A 96 19.39 -3.42 16.85
C TYR A 96 20.67 -2.93 16.14
N ALA A 97 20.63 -1.76 15.52
CA ALA A 97 21.78 -1.14 14.88
C ALA A 97 22.91 -0.88 15.90
N ALA A 98 22.56 -0.36 17.09
CA ALA A 98 23.51 -0.16 18.17
C ALA A 98 24.14 -1.48 18.64
N ASN A 99 23.34 -2.54 18.76
CA ASN A 99 23.82 -3.87 19.14
C ASN A 99 24.78 -4.46 18.10
N ILE A 100 24.47 -4.38 16.80
CA ILE A 100 25.37 -4.84 15.72
C ILE A 100 26.68 -4.06 15.73
N ALA A 101 26.60 -2.72 15.76
CA ALA A 101 27.79 -1.87 15.73
C ALA A 101 28.73 -2.15 16.92
N SER A 102 28.14 -2.49 18.09
CA SER A 102 28.90 -2.88 19.28
C SER A 102 29.50 -4.29 19.18
N ALA A 103 28.81 -5.24 18.53
CA ALA A 103 29.24 -6.62 18.41
C ALA A 103 30.36 -6.82 17.37
N ASP A 104 30.36 -6.03 16.29
CA ASP A 104 31.34 -6.14 15.22
C ASP A 104 32.70 -5.49 15.57
N GLY A 105 32.78 -4.79 16.73
CA GLY A 105 33.99 -4.19 17.28
C GLY A 105 34.58 -3.03 16.46
N ARG A 106 34.10 -2.82 15.23
CA ARG A 106 34.51 -1.77 14.29
C ARG A 106 33.57 -0.56 14.27
N GLY A 107 32.37 -0.69 14.85
CA GLY A 107 31.34 0.35 14.80
C GLY A 107 30.75 0.59 13.41
N GLU A 108 31.04 -0.29 12.45
CA GLU A 108 30.52 -0.21 11.08
C GLU A 108 29.22 -0.98 10.96
N LEU A 109 28.22 -0.39 10.31
CA LEU A 109 26.92 -0.99 10.10
C LEU A 109 26.76 -1.34 8.61
N ASN A 110 26.64 -2.63 8.29
CA ASN A 110 26.35 -3.02 6.92
C ASN A 110 24.85 -2.90 6.64
N ILE A 111 24.47 -2.23 5.55
CA ILE A 111 23.08 -2.12 5.09
C ILE A 111 22.44 -3.50 4.90
N ARG A 112 23.23 -4.51 4.51
CA ARG A 112 22.76 -5.90 4.41
C ARG A 112 22.28 -6.45 5.76
N ASP A 113 22.97 -6.11 6.85
CA ASP A 113 22.64 -6.61 8.19
C ASP A 113 21.37 -5.92 8.72
N LEU A 114 21.18 -4.64 8.41
CA LEU A 114 19.90 -3.94 8.60
C LEU A 114 18.77 -4.54 7.75
N ALA A 115 18.99 -4.81 6.46
CA ALA A 115 17.95 -5.32 5.57
C ALA A 115 17.50 -6.75 5.90
N THR A 116 18.39 -7.54 6.50
CA THR A 116 18.10 -8.89 7.00
C THR A 116 17.55 -8.90 8.41
N THR A 117 17.47 -7.73 9.07
CA THR A 117 16.95 -7.61 10.43
C THR A 117 15.51 -8.09 10.46
N GLN A 118 15.27 -9.07 11.32
CA GLN A 118 13.99 -9.71 11.51
C GLN A 118 13.37 -9.20 12.81
N VAL A 119 12.28 -8.46 12.69
CA VAL A 119 11.46 -8.00 13.79
C VAL A 119 10.45 -9.08 14.14
N LYS A 120 10.52 -9.56 15.38
CA LYS A 120 9.56 -10.51 15.92
C LYS A 120 8.35 -9.78 16.44
N LEU A 121 7.19 -10.10 15.89
CA LEU A 121 5.90 -9.64 16.39
C LEU A 121 5.47 -10.48 17.60
N ALA A 122 4.48 -9.97 18.34
CA ALA A 122 3.94 -10.60 19.55
C ALA A 122 3.31 -11.98 19.31
N ASP A 123 2.94 -12.29 18.07
CA ASP A 123 2.41 -13.59 17.63
C ASP A 123 3.53 -14.60 17.24
N GLY A 124 4.80 -14.21 17.39
CA GLY A 124 5.96 -15.02 17.03
C GLY A 124 6.32 -14.99 15.55
N ALA A 125 5.56 -14.27 14.71
CA ALA A 125 5.91 -14.06 13.32
C ALA A 125 7.12 -13.12 13.21
N SER A 126 7.90 -13.31 12.15
CA SER A 126 9.16 -12.62 11.93
C SER A 126 9.13 -11.95 10.56
N TYR A 127 9.26 -10.64 10.55
CA TYR A 127 9.23 -9.83 9.33
C TYR A 127 10.46 -8.94 9.28
N ASN A 128 10.96 -8.64 8.08
CA ASN A 128 11.88 -7.51 7.97
C ASN A 128 11.11 -6.20 8.18
N ALA A 129 11.83 -5.13 8.52
CA ALA A 129 11.22 -3.83 8.79
C ALA A 129 10.40 -3.31 7.59
N ASP A 130 10.89 -3.54 6.37
CA ASP A 130 10.19 -3.18 5.13
C ASP A 130 8.83 -3.90 4.99
N ALA A 131 8.78 -5.22 5.22
CA ALA A 131 7.52 -5.96 5.16
C ALA A 131 6.56 -5.56 6.31
N ALA A 132 7.08 -5.25 7.49
CA ALA A 132 6.28 -4.76 8.60
C ALA A 132 5.63 -3.39 8.28
N LEU A 133 6.40 -2.46 7.69
CA LEU A 133 5.91 -1.14 7.25
C LEU A 133 4.96 -1.23 6.07
N GLY A 134 5.31 -2.00 5.04
CA GLY A 134 4.47 -2.20 3.87
C GLY A 134 3.11 -2.79 4.25
N SER A 135 3.10 -3.85 5.07
CA SER A 135 1.85 -4.45 5.56
C SER A 135 0.99 -3.48 6.37
N MET A 136 1.60 -2.52 7.07
CA MET A 136 0.87 -1.51 7.83
C MET A 136 0.26 -0.46 6.91
N LEU A 137 1.03 0.06 5.94
CA LEU A 137 0.56 1.03 4.96
C LEU A 137 -0.58 0.46 4.11
N ASP A 138 -0.42 -0.77 3.62
CA ASP A 138 -1.47 -1.49 2.90
C ASP A 138 -2.68 -1.74 3.81
N GLY A 139 -2.42 -2.02 5.09
CA GLY A 139 -3.43 -2.25 6.12
C GLY A 139 -4.31 -1.05 6.45
N ILE A 140 -3.77 0.17 6.44
CA ILE A 140 -4.53 1.39 6.74
C ILE A 140 -5.30 1.93 5.53
N ALA A 141 -4.81 1.68 4.30
CA ALA A 141 -5.32 2.34 3.11
C ALA A 141 -6.82 2.12 2.89
N ILE A 142 -7.27 0.87 3.05
CA ILE A 142 -8.68 0.51 2.86
C ILE A 142 -9.57 1.02 4.01
N PRO A 143 -9.25 0.77 5.30
CA PRO A 143 -9.99 1.32 6.43
C PRO A 143 -10.15 2.85 6.37
N VAL A 144 -9.08 3.59 6.07
CA VAL A 144 -9.13 5.06 5.93
C VAL A 144 -10.04 5.44 4.77
N LYS A 145 -9.87 4.82 3.59
CA LYS A 145 -10.73 5.08 2.43
C LYS A 145 -12.20 4.82 2.73
N VAL A 146 -12.52 3.75 3.46
CA VAL A 146 -13.89 3.43 3.88
C VAL A 146 -14.42 4.49 4.85
N ALA A 147 -13.64 4.88 5.85
CA ALA A 147 -14.04 5.92 6.81
C ALA A 147 -14.34 7.25 6.08
N LEU A 148 -13.45 7.70 5.20
CA LEU A 148 -13.59 8.97 4.47
C LEU A 148 -14.83 9.07 3.57
N THR A 149 -15.50 7.97 3.24
CA THR A 149 -16.81 8.02 2.53
C THR A 149 -17.90 8.74 3.32
N GLY A 150 -17.73 8.88 4.64
CA GLY A 150 -18.66 9.55 5.55
C GLY A 150 -18.56 11.08 5.65
N GLN A 151 -17.80 11.76 4.77
CA GLN A 151 -17.61 13.23 4.77
C GLN A 151 -17.24 13.81 6.17
N PRO A 152 -16.00 13.65 6.62
CA PRO A 152 -15.56 14.11 7.94
C PRO A 152 -15.63 15.64 8.08
N LYS A 153 -15.97 16.13 9.28
CA LYS A 153 -15.95 17.53 9.73
C LYS A 153 -15.05 17.68 10.96
N VAL A 154 -13.77 17.98 10.78
CA VAL A 154 -12.76 18.12 11.86
C VAL A 154 -13.30 18.83 13.13
N ALA A 155 -13.79 18.07 14.10
CA ALA A 155 -14.23 18.52 15.42
C ALA A 155 -14.30 17.34 16.40
N ASP A 156 -13.66 17.55 17.56
CA ASP A 156 -13.40 16.63 18.68
C ASP A 156 -12.20 15.67 18.56
N ASP A 157 -11.42 15.67 19.65
CA ASP A 157 -10.12 15.03 19.83
C ASP A 157 -10.15 13.92 20.91
N SER A 158 -11.32 13.50 21.39
CA SER A 158 -11.38 12.43 22.40
C SER A 158 -11.14 11.05 21.78
N PHE A 159 -10.17 10.33 22.34
CA PHE A 159 -9.88 8.92 22.07
C PHE A 159 -10.44 7.99 23.15
N ASP A 160 -11.23 8.50 24.09
CA ASP A 160 -11.63 7.77 25.30
C ASP A 160 -12.48 6.53 24.99
N ASP A 161 -13.26 6.59 23.91
CA ASP A 161 -14.13 5.49 23.45
C ASP A 161 -13.44 4.56 22.43
N VAL A 162 -12.14 4.76 22.14
CA VAL A 162 -11.44 3.97 21.12
C VAL A 162 -10.99 2.63 21.69
N ALA A 163 -11.62 1.56 21.20
CA ALA A 163 -11.16 0.20 21.42
C ALA A 163 -9.93 -0.11 20.54
N TRP A 164 -8.72 0.15 21.05
CA TRP A 164 -7.47 -0.02 20.30
C TRP A 164 -7.22 -1.42 19.75
N ASN A 165 -7.76 -2.46 20.39
CA ASN A 165 -7.72 -3.83 19.84
C ASN A 165 -8.53 -3.96 18.56
N ASP A 166 -9.69 -3.30 18.48
CA ASP A 166 -10.50 -3.27 17.27
C ASP A 166 -9.82 -2.46 16.17
N VAL A 167 -9.09 -1.38 16.51
CA VAL A 167 -8.26 -0.61 15.55
C VAL A 167 -7.22 -1.53 14.89
N ARG A 168 -6.51 -2.32 15.69
CA ARG A 168 -5.52 -3.27 15.17
C ARG A 168 -6.15 -4.34 14.29
N LEU A 169 -7.32 -4.87 14.69
CA LEU A 169 -8.06 -5.83 13.87
C LEU A 169 -8.52 -5.22 12.55
N GLU A 170 -8.96 -3.97 12.55
CA GLU A 170 -9.41 -3.29 11.34
C GLU A 170 -8.25 -3.06 10.35
N ILE A 171 -7.07 -2.67 10.83
CA ILE A 171 -5.85 -2.56 10.01
C ILE A 171 -5.50 -3.93 9.41
N ASN A 172 -5.52 -4.99 10.21
CA ASN A 172 -5.26 -6.34 9.74
C ASN A 172 -6.28 -6.81 8.68
N PHE A 173 -7.57 -6.50 8.88
CA PHE A 173 -8.60 -6.78 7.88
C PHE A 173 -8.43 -5.95 6.61
N GLY A 174 -7.97 -4.70 6.73
CA GLY A 174 -7.58 -3.87 5.60
C GLY A 174 -6.48 -4.54 4.77
N ALA A 175 -5.41 -5.02 5.41
CA ALA A 175 -4.31 -5.69 4.74
C ALA A 175 -4.77 -7.00 4.06
N MET A 176 -5.60 -7.80 4.75
CA MET A 176 -6.17 -9.02 4.16
C MET A 176 -7.09 -8.73 2.98
N TYR A 177 -7.80 -7.60 3.01
CA TYR A 177 -8.67 -7.18 1.91
C TYR A 177 -7.84 -6.77 0.70
N ASP A 178 -6.80 -5.96 0.88
CA ASP A 178 -5.87 -5.57 -0.18
C ASP A 178 -5.21 -6.80 -0.83
N GLN A 179 -4.70 -7.72 0.00
CA GLN A 179 -4.13 -8.98 -0.47
C GLN A 179 -5.12 -9.81 -1.30
N ALA A 180 -6.40 -9.85 -0.91
CA ALA A 180 -7.42 -10.56 -1.67
C ALA A 180 -7.74 -9.85 -3.00
N GLU A 181 -7.69 -8.52 -3.06
CA GLU A 181 -7.84 -7.77 -4.32
C GLU A 181 -6.64 -7.95 -5.25
N ASN A 182 -5.42 -7.92 -4.72
CA ASN A 182 -4.19 -8.17 -5.47
C ASN A 182 -4.14 -9.61 -6.00
N LEU A 183 -4.56 -10.57 -5.18
CA LEU A 183 -4.64 -11.97 -5.59
C LEU A 183 -5.67 -12.17 -6.71
N TRP A 184 -6.77 -11.42 -6.70
CA TRP A 184 -7.72 -11.42 -7.81
C TRP A 184 -7.10 -10.88 -9.09
N GLU A 185 -6.36 -9.78 -9.03
CA GLU A 185 -5.63 -9.28 -10.21
C GLU A 185 -4.61 -10.31 -10.72
N ASP A 186 -3.93 -11.01 -9.82
CA ASP A 186 -3.04 -12.11 -10.18
C ASP A 186 -3.78 -13.28 -10.86
N CYS A 187 -5.00 -13.60 -10.43
CA CYS A 187 -5.84 -14.58 -11.12
C CYS A 187 -6.23 -14.14 -12.53
N VAL A 188 -6.60 -12.86 -12.67
CA VAL A 188 -7.06 -12.30 -13.94
C VAL A 188 -5.91 -12.19 -14.93
N TRP A 189 -4.75 -11.69 -14.50
CA TRP A 189 -3.65 -11.29 -15.39
C TRP A 189 -2.43 -12.21 -15.34
N ASN A 190 -2.11 -12.79 -14.18
CA ASN A 190 -0.84 -13.46 -13.92
C ASN A 190 -0.98 -14.97 -13.71
N THR A 191 -2.08 -15.55 -14.19
CA THR A 191 -2.31 -17.01 -14.25
C THR A 191 -2.30 -17.71 -12.88
N TYR A 192 -2.89 -17.07 -11.88
CA TYR A 192 -3.13 -17.72 -10.58
C TYR A 192 -4.44 -18.48 -10.56
N ILE A 193 -4.44 -19.58 -9.82
CA ILE A 193 -5.66 -20.29 -9.43
C ILE A 193 -5.79 -20.19 -7.93
N VAL A 194 -6.99 -19.82 -7.48
CA VAL A 194 -7.35 -19.77 -6.07
C VAL A 194 -8.37 -20.86 -5.78
N CYS A 195 -7.95 -21.83 -4.96
CA CYS A 195 -8.76 -22.96 -4.54
C CYS A 195 -9.05 -22.89 -3.04
N GLY A 196 -10.26 -23.24 -2.64
CA GLY A 196 -10.56 -23.53 -1.24
C GLY A 196 -10.08 -24.93 -0.86
N VAL A 197 -9.28 -25.06 0.20
CA VAL A 197 -8.82 -26.33 0.77
C VAL A 197 -8.95 -26.24 2.29
N ASP A 198 -9.78 -27.09 2.90
CA ASP A 198 -9.97 -27.19 4.36
C ASP A 198 -10.24 -25.84 5.06
N GLY A 199 -11.11 -25.00 4.47
CA GLY A 199 -11.43 -23.67 5.00
C GLY A 199 -10.32 -22.63 4.82
N LYS A 200 -9.21 -22.99 4.15
CA LYS A 200 -8.14 -22.09 3.75
C LYS A 200 -8.23 -21.78 2.26
N VAL A 201 -7.70 -20.62 1.89
CA VAL A 201 -7.57 -20.20 0.50
C VAL A 201 -6.14 -20.48 0.07
N LEU A 202 -5.96 -21.37 -0.91
CA LEU A 202 -4.67 -21.69 -1.50
C LEU A 202 -4.55 -21.01 -2.86
N ALA A 203 -3.54 -20.14 -2.98
CA ALA A 203 -3.18 -19.46 -4.21
C ALA A 203 -2.02 -20.20 -4.89
N ILE A 204 -2.23 -20.67 -6.13
CA ILE A 204 -1.25 -21.46 -6.86
C ILE A 204 -0.91 -20.74 -8.18
N PRO A 205 0.35 -20.35 -8.42
CA PRO A 205 0.78 -19.86 -9.72
C PRO A 205 0.80 -21.02 -10.73
N THR A 206 0.16 -20.85 -11.88
CA THR A 206 0.22 -21.87 -12.95
C THR A 206 1.44 -21.69 -13.87
N ASN A 207 2.07 -20.51 -13.85
CA ASN A 207 3.35 -20.22 -14.50
C ASN A 207 4.40 -19.81 -13.46
N ILE A 208 5.13 -20.79 -12.95
CA ILE A 208 6.13 -20.61 -11.90
C ILE A 208 7.30 -19.73 -12.37
N ASP A 209 7.74 -19.88 -13.62
CA ASP A 209 8.90 -19.14 -14.14
C ASP A 209 8.59 -17.66 -14.34
N ALA A 210 7.38 -17.32 -14.81
CA ALA A 210 6.92 -15.94 -14.86
C ALA A 210 6.96 -15.28 -13.47
N LYS A 211 6.51 -15.99 -12.42
CA LYS A 211 6.55 -15.44 -11.06
C LYS A 211 7.95 -15.36 -10.47
N ARG A 212 8.82 -16.33 -10.73
CA ARG A 212 10.25 -16.20 -10.40
C ARG A 212 10.84 -14.93 -11.04
N GLY A 213 10.52 -14.69 -12.31
CA GLY A 213 10.88 -13.46 -13.02
C GLY A 213 10.32 -12.20 -12.35
N THR A 214 9.03 -12.19 -11.97
CA THR A 214 8.42 -11.05 -11.25
C THR A 214 9.07 -10.79 -9.90
N HIS A 215 9.35 -11.83 -9.10
CA HIS A 215 10.02 -11.68 -7.81
C HIS A 215 11.46 -11.17 -7.98
N ALA A 216 12.20 -11.68 -8.96
CA ALA A 216 13.54 -11.18 -9.28
C ALA A 216 13.51 -9.71 -9.73
N ALA A 217 12.54 -9.34 -10.56
CA ALA A 217 12.35 -7.97 -11.01
C ALA A 217 11.95 -7.02 -9.85
N ALA A 218 11.07 -7.45 -8.96
CA ALA A 218 10.68 -6.70 -7.77
C ALA A 218 11.87 -6.49 -6.82
N ALA A 219 12.65 -7.55 -6.53
CA ALA A 219 13.86 -7.45 -5.73
C ALA A 219 14.88 -6.49 -6.36
N ARG A 220 15.06 -6.56 -7.69
CA ARG A 220 15.92 -5.63 -8.43
C ARG A 220 15.44 -4.20 -8.37
N LYS A 221 14.12 -3.97 -8.50
CA LYS A 221 13.51 -2.63 -8.39
C LYS A 221 13.77 -2.04 -7.00
N ILE A 222 13.62 -2.83 -5.94
CA ILE A 222 13.90 -2.38 -4.56
C ILE A 222 15.38 -2.03 -4.41
N ALA A 223 16.29 -2.91 -4.85
CA ALA A 223 17.73 -2.65 -4.78
C ALA A 223 18.12 -1.35 -5.51
N LEU A 224 17.63 -1.16 -6.75
CA LEU A 224 17.86 0.06 -7.52
C LEU A 224 17.25 1.30 -6.85
N GLY A 225 16.07 1.17 -6.22
CA GLY A 225 15.44 2.26 -5.48
C GLY A 225 16.25 2.69 -4.24
N ILE A 226 16.81 1.73 -3.52
CA ILE A 226 17.70 2.00 -2.37
C ILE A 226 18.98 2.70 -2.86
N GLU A 227 19.62 2.19 -3.91
CA GLU A 227 20.82 2.80 -4.50
C GLU A 227 20.54 4.23 -4.98
N ALA A 228 19.43 4.45 -5.69
CA ALA A 228 19.01 5.77 -6.17
C ALA A 228 18.72 6.74 -5.01
N THR A 229 18.06 6.27 -3.96
CA THR A 229 17.77 7.07 -2.75
C THR A 229 19.06 7.45 -2.04
N SER A 230 19.98 6.50 -1.87
CA SER A 230 21.29 6.76 -1.26
C SER A 230 22.10 7.78 -2.07
N ALA A 231 22.12 7.65 -3.40
CA ALA A 231 22.80 8.60 -4.27
C ALA A 231 22.16 10.00 -4.23
N ALA A 232 20.82 10.07 -4.14
CA ALA A 232 20.08 11.31 -4.01
C ALA A 232 20.38 12.03 -2.70
N ILE A 233 20.45 11.31 -1.57
CA ILE A 233 20.85 11.87 -0.27
C ILE A 233 22.25 12.48 -0.37
N GLN A 234 23.23 11.71 -0.87
CA GLN A 234 24.61 12.20 -1.04
C GLN A 234 24.69 13.44 -1.93
N ALA A 235 23.90 13.47 -3.02
CA ALA A 235 23.85 14.62 -3.92
C ALA A 235 23.30 15.87 -3.22
N VAL A 236 22.23 15.73 -2.42
CA VAL A 236 21.67 16.86 -1.66
C VAL A 236 22.65 17.36 -0.61
N GLU A 237 23.33 16.46 0.12
CA GLU A 237 24.37 16.84 1.08
C GLU A 237 25.52 17.62 0.41
N LEU A 238 25.97 17.19 -0.77
CA LEU A 238 27.00 17.88 -1.56
C LEU A 238 26.55 19.26 -2.03
N ILE A 239 25.30 19.38 -2.50
CA ILE A 239 24.69 20.65 -2.95
C ILE A 239 24.58 21.63 -1.77
N GLN A 240 24.11 21.15 -0.61
CA GLN A 240 24.01 21.95 0.61
C GLN A 240 25.39 22.38 1.13
N ALA A 241 26.40 21.50 1.05
CA ALA A 241 27.79 21.84 1.41
C ALA A 241 28.37 22.95 0.51
N GLN A 242 27.86 23.13 -0.70
CA GLN A 242 28.22 24.22 -1.61
C GLN A 242 27.40 25.51 -1.37
N GLY A 243 26.56 25.53 -0.33
CA GLY A 243 25.70 26.67 0.02
C GLY A 243 24.46 26.82 -0.88
N LEU A 244 24.18 25.82 -1.71
CA LEU A 244 22.98 25.79 -2.54
C LEU A 244 21.83 25.19 -1.74
N THR A 245 20.69 25.88 -1.72
CA THR A 245 19.49 25.42 -1.02
C THR A 245 18.46 24.92 -2.01
N SER A 246 17.89 23.75 -1.72
CA SER A 246 16.78 23.20 -2.48
C SER A 246 15.51 24.00 -2.22
N ARG A 247 14.79 24.43 -3.26
CA ARG A 247 13.51 25.17 -3.16
C ARG A 247 12.31 24.24 -2.98
N ILE A 248 12.47 23.15 -2.24
CA ILE A 248 11.35 22.26 -1.94
C ILE A 248 10.58 22.86 -0.76
N LYS A 249 9.29 23.12 -0.97
CA LYS A 249 8.38 23.61 0.09
C LYS A 249 7.46 22.49 0.54
N GLU A 250 7.22 22.42 1.85
CA GLU A 250 6.25 21.50 2.44
C GLU A 250 4.82 22.00 2.17
N VAL A 251 3.87 21.09 1.99
CA VAL A 251 2.44 21.45 1.99
C VAL A 251 1.97 21.50 3.45
N GLN A 252 1.60 22.69 3.94
CA GLN A 252 1.12 22.86 5.32
C GLN A 252 -0.38 22.61 5.44
N SER A 253 -1.17 23.13 4.51
CA SER A 253 -2.62 22.97 4.55
C SER A 253 -3.22 23.02 3.15
N ILE A 254 -4.43 22.48 3.02
CA ILE A 254 -5.30 22.71 1.86
C ILE A 254 -6.51 23.46 2.38
N VAL A 255 -6.58 24.75 2.08
CA VAL A 255 -7.67 25.63 2.51
C VAL A 255 -8.73 25.67 1.43
N THR A 256 -9.99 25.51 1.81
CA THR A 256 -11.12 25.65 0.88
C THR A 256 -11.73 27.04 1.05
N GLU A 257 -11.62 27.89 0.03
CA GLU A 257 -12.24 29.22 -0.03
C GLU A 257 -13.33 29.20 -1.11
N GLY A 258 -14.59 29.01 -0.70
CA GLY A 258 -15.72 28.85 -1.62
C GLY A 258 -15.61 27.54 -2.43
N ASP A 259 -15.63 27.65 -3.76
CA ASP A 259 -15.48 26.51 -4.68
C ASP A 259 -14.01 26.21 -5.03
N GLN A 260 -13.05 26.94 -4.45
CA GLN A 260 -11.63 26.79 -4.74
C GLN A 260 -10.86 26.15 -3.58
N GLN A 261 -9.91 25.28 -3.93
CA GLN A 261 -8.93 24.73 -2.99
C GLN A 261 -7.58 25.40 -3.22
N ARG A 262 -7.01 25.99 -2.17
CA ARG A 262 -5.68 26.58 -2.15
C ARG A 262 -4.74 25.72 -1.32
N ILE A 263 -3.60 25.35 -1.88
CA ILE A 263 -2.53 24.67 -1.14
C ILE A 263 -1.65 25.75 -0.50
N GLU A 264 -1.59 25.78 0.83
CA GLU A 264 -0.65 26.64 1.55
C GLU A 264 0.65 25.89 1.76
N LEU A 265 1.73 26.49 1.28
CA LEU A 265 3.07 25.95 1.40
C LEU A 265 3.76 26.53 2.65
N GLY A 266 4.44 25.68 3.40
CA GLY A 266 5.24 26.06 4.56
C GLY A 266 6.45 26.93 4.18
N GLN A 267 7.10 27.49 5.20
CA GLN A 267 8.36 28.23 5.02
C GLN A 267 9.48 27.32 4.48
N ASP A 268 10.51 27.92 3.89
CA ASP A 268 11.70 27.28 3.29
C ASP A 268 12.62 26.58 4.32
N LYS A 269 12.05 25.78 5.22
CA LYS A 269 12.76 25.09 6.30
C LYS A 269 12.24 23.67 6.46
N LEU A 270 12.28 22.90 5.38
CA LEU A 270 12.35 21.44 5.54
C LEU A 270 13.73 21.10 6.10
N ASP A 271 13.76 20.17 7.04
CA ASP A 271 15.02 19.63 7.52
C ASP A 271 15.78 18.93 6.35
N PRO A 272 17.12 18.87 6.40
CA PRO A 272 17.92 18.29 5.34
C PRO A 272 17.53 16.85 4.96
N HIS A 273 17.08 16.05 5.93
CA HIS A 273 16.67 14.67 5.69
C HIS A 273 15.38 14.61 4.88
N SER A 274 14.36 15.39 5.24
CA SER A 274 13.11 15.50 4.48
C SER A 274 13.33 16.05 3.07
N GLN A 275 14.21 17.04 2.90
CA GLN A 275 14.59 17.52 1.56
C GLN A 275 15.23 16.42 0.71
N SER A 276 16.12 15.63 1.32
CA SER A 276 16.81 14.54 0.66
C SER A 276 15.85 13.42 0.25
N MET A 277 14.90 13.08 1.12
CA MET A 277 13.87 12.09 0.84
C MET A 277 12.94 12.54 -0.30
N ILE A 278 12.48 13.79 -0.29
CA ILE A 278 11.64 14.32 -1.38
C ILE A 278 12.42 14.36 -2.69
N PHE A 279 13.70 14.71 -2.65
CA PHE A 279 14.56 14.69 -3.84
C PHE A 279 14.75 13.26 -4.38
N ALA A 280 15.00 12.28 -3.51
CA ALA A 280 15.06 10.86 -3.86
C ALA A 280 13.75 10.35 -4.46
N LEU A 281 12.61 10.72 -3.88
CA LEU A 281 11.29 10.37 -4.41
C LEU A 281 11.08 11.00 -5.80
N ARG A 282 11.50 12.25 -6.01
CA ARG A 282 11.44 12.91 -7.32
C ARG A 282 12.34 12.23 -8.36
N THR A 283 13.55 11.83 -8.02
CA THR A 283 14.44 11.12 -8.96
C THR A 283 13.96 9.70 -9.26
N MET A 284 13.32 9.01 -8.30
CA MET A 284 12.66 7.73 -8.55
C MET A 284 11.36 7.86 -9.36
N ALA A 285 10.63 8.97 -9.20
CA ALA A 285 9.39 9.26 -9.92
C ALA A 285 9.64 9.81 -11.34
N CYS A 286 10.82 10.38 -11.60
CA CYS A 286 11.25 10.85 -12.92
C CYS A 286 12.36 9.97 -13.53
N PRO A 287 12.04 8.75 -14.01
CA PRO A 287 12.83 8.13 -15.05
C PRO A 287 12.96 9.08 -16.26
N PRO A 288 14.13 9.15 -16.93
CA PRO A 288 14.32 9.97 -18.14
C PRO A 288 13.39 9.61 -19.32
N TYR A 289 12.59 8.55 -19.18
CA TYR A 289 11.55 8.14 -20.14
C TYR A 289 10.21 8.86 -19.95
N TYR A 290 10.06 9.66 -18.89
CA TYR A 290 8.86 10.46 -18.62
C TYR A 290 9.12 11.97 -18.72
N ASP A 291 10.29 12.40 -19.22
CA ASP A 291 10.55 13.81 -19.51
C ASP A 291 9.46 14.40 -20.41
N SER A 292 8.95 13.61 -21.36
CA SER A 292 7.81 14.00 -22.20
C SER A 292 6.50 14.18 -21.43
N LEU A 293 6.29 13.49 -20.29
CA LEU A 293 5.11 13.69 -19.43
C LEU A 293 5.24 14.94 -18.54
N LEU A 294 6.46 15.37 -18.23
CA LEU A 294 6.71 16.63 -17.52
C LEU A 294 6.41 17.83 -18.43
N ASP A 295 6.64 17.68 -19.73
CA ASP A 295 6.31 18.67 -20.77
C ASP A 295 4.86 18.57 -21.27
N GLU A 296 4.13 17.48 -20.95
CA GLU A 296 2.71 17.37 -21.23
C GLU A 296 1.90 18.29 -20.31
N ALA A 297 0.97 19.04 -20.90
CA ALA A 297 0.03 19.88 -20.15
C ALA A 297 -0.81 19.01 -19.23
N GLN A 298 -0.45 18.98 -17.94
CA GLN A 298 -1.15 18.21 -16.93
C GLN A 298 -2.60 18.70 -16.80
N PRO A 299 -3.58 17.79 -16.67
CA PRO A 299 -4.97 18.18 -16.50
C PRO A 299 -5.11 19.03 -15.24
N LEU A 300 -5.69 20.22 -15.41
CA LEU A 300 -5.91 21.17 -14.33
C LEU A 300 -6.88 20.57 -13.31
N LEU A 301 -6.37 20.17 -12.15
CA LEU A 301 -7.19 19.91 -10.98
C LEU A 301 -7.61 21.28 -10.42
N ALA A 302 -8.78 21.76 -10.83
CA ALA A 302 -9.35 23.04 -10.39
C ALA A 302 -8.40 24.25 -10.51
N GLY A 303 -7.52 24.25 -11.52
CA GLY A 303 -6.62 25.37 -11.81
C GLY A 303 -5.23 25.30 -11.19
N ALA A 304 -4.85 24.22 -10.50
CA ALA A 304 -3.50 24.02 -9.95
C ALA A 304 -2.76 22.83 -10.57
N THR A 305 -1.43 22.95 -10.69
CA THR A 305 -0.50 21.89 -11.09
C THR A 305 0.31 21.43 -9.87
N LEU A 306 0.61 20.12 -9.77
CA LEU A 306 1.43 19.54 -8.69
C LEU A 306 2.93 19.87 -8.80
N SER A 307 3.31 20.54 -9.88
CA SER A 307 4.67 20.96 -10.18
C SER A 307 4.74 22.49 -10.22
N GLN A 308 5.24 23.06 -9.13
CA GLN A 308 6.04 24.29 -9.13
C GLN A 308 7.36 24.00 -8.41
#